data_AF-A0AAV2Q316-F1
#
_entry.id   AF-A0AAV2Q316-F1
#
_cell.length_a   1.000
_cell.length_b   1.000
_cell.length_c   1.000
_cell.angle_alpha   90.00
_cell.angle_beta   90.00
_cell.angle_gamma   90.00
#
_symmetry.space_group_name_H-M   'P 1'
#
loop_
_entity.id
_entity.type
_entity.pdbx_description
1 polymer ?
#
loop_
_entity_poly.entity_id
_entity_poly.type
_entity_poly.pdbx_seq_one_letter_code
_entity_poly.pdbx_strand_id
1 'polypeptide(L)'
;HVFLGFTKCGQFLLSYTHSCDTDDHTLQMIHRYRLHWWVFVPYAPLRKVAEVMLFGDQDLQESIYDNIFISVCQWPRDLSKILVYGCSLVEGSDGSMSQTRRVYLTITAVPSLDNCSACCQVATSYEDE
;
A
#
# COMPACT_ATOMS: atom_id res chain seq x y z
N HIS A 1 -6.46 9.23 -5.12
CA HIS A 1 -5.63 9.05 -3.91
C HIS A 1 -6.47 9.31 -2.68
N VAL A 2 -6.34 8.47 -1.66
CA VAL A 2 -6.91 8.68 -0.32
C VAL A 2 -5.74 8.98 0.62
N PHE A 3 -5.68 10.21 1.16
CA PHE A 3 -4.61 10.61 2.06
C PHE A 3 -4.84 10.08 3.47
N LEU A 4 -3.81 9.48 4.07
CA LEU A 4 -3.85 8.80 5.36
C LEU A 4 -3.29 9.68 6.48
N GLY A 5 -2.43 10.64 6.13
CA GLY A 5 -1.79 11.56 7.08
C GLY A 5 -0.28 11.48 7.06
N PHE A 6 0.35 12.22 7.98
CA PHE A 6 1.79 12.35 8.07
C PHE A 6 2.44 11.19 8.80
N THR A 7 3.68 10.87 8.44
CA THR A 7 4.55 10.06 9.28
C THR A 7 4.90 10.80 10.58
N LYS A 8 5.32 10.06 11.61
CA LYS A 8 5.66 10.62 12.93
C LYS A 8 6.77 11.66 12.86
N CYS A 9 7.69 11.54 11.91
CA CYS A 9 8.75 12.52 11.67
C CYS A 9 8.31 13.73 10.84
N GLY A 10 7.09 13.74 10.29
CA GLY A 10 6.56 14.82 9.45
C GLY A 10 7.18 14.94 8.06
N GLN A 11 8.19 14.14 7.74
CA GLN A 11 8.89 14.20 6.44
C GLN A 11 8.04 13.67 5.29
N PHE A 12 7.11 12.75 5.57
CA PHE A 12 6.27 12.12 4.56
C PHE A 12 4.79 12.32 4.83
N LEU A 13 4.05 12.52 3.76
CA LEU A 13 2.61 12.33 3.71
C LEU A 13 2.32 11.00 3.02
N LEU A 14 1.41 10.21 3.60
CA LEU A 14 1.02 8.92 3.06
C LEU A 14 -0.33 9.00 2.35
N SER A 15 -0.48 8.26 1.27
CA SER A 15 -1.77 8.03 0.62
C SER A 15 -1.85 6.62 0.05
N TYR A 16 -3.05 6.12 -0.21
CA TYR A 16 -3.21 4.93 -1.04
C TYR A 16 -4.09 5.19 -2.27
N THR A 17 -4.02 4.28 -3.23
CA THR A 17 -4.96 4.17 -4.35
C THR A 17 -5.49 2.75 -4.43
N HIS A 18 -6.73 2.63 -4.85
CA HIS A 18 -7.35 1.38 -5.27
C HIS A 18 -7.62 1.48 -6.76
N SER A 19 -7.26 0.44 -7.51
CA SER A 19 -7.59 0.29 -8.92
C SER A 19 -8.10 -1.13 -9.15
N CYS A 20 -9.16 -1.25 -9.93
CA CYS A 20 -9.64 -2.53 -10.46
C CYS A 20 -9.22 -2.69 -11.91
N ASP A 21 -8.89 -3.91 -12.29
CA ASP A 21 -8.54 -4.31 -13.64
C ASP A 21 -9.22 -5.64 -13.95
N THR A 22 -9.49 -5.94 -15.22
CA THR A 22 -10.05 -7.24 -15.61
C THR A 22 -8.94 -8.09 -16.19
N ASP A 23 -8.73 -9.28 -15.63
CA ASP A 23 -7.78 -10.23 -16.21
C ASP A 23 -8.32 -10.77 -17.55
N ASP A 24 -7.57 -10.55 -18.63
CA ASP A 24 -8.00 -10.91 -19.99
C ASP A 24 -8.18 -12.43 -20.20
N HIS A 25 -7.55 -13.27 -19.37
CA HIS A 25 -7.60 -14.72 -19.49
C HIS A 25 -8.70 -15.36 -18.64
N THR A 26 -8.89 -14.88 -17.42
CA THR A 26 -9.83 -15.44 -16.44
C THR A 26 -11.13 -14.63 -16.33
N LEU A 27 -11.18 -13.43 -16.92
CA LEU A 27 -12.28 -12.46 -16.81
C LEU A 27 -12.61 -12.06 -15.37
N GLN A 28 -11.66 -12.24 -14.46
CA GLN A 28 -11.81 -11.90 -13.05
C GLN A 28 -11.38 -10.46 -12.80
N MET A 29 -12.08 -9.79 -11.87
CA MET A 29 -11.68 -8.46 -11.41
C MET A 29 -10.51 -8.58 -10.43
N ILE A 30 -9.39 -7.96 -10.77
CA ILE A 30 -8.19 -7.85 -9.94
C ILE A 30 -8.21 -6.50 -9.23
N HIS A 31 -8.23 -6.53 -7.90
CA HIS A 31 -8.13 -5.33 -7.07
C HIS A 31 -6.68 -5.08 -6.66
N ARG A 32 -6.14 -3.90 -6.99
CA ARG A 32 -4.79 -3.49 -6.63
C ARG A 32 -4.81 -2.31 -5.68
N TYR A 33 -4.17 -2.47 -4.53
CA TYR A 33 -3.99 -1.42 -3.54
C TYR A 33 -2.53 -1.00 -3.52
N ARG A 34 -2.26 0.29 -3.73
CA ARG A 34 -0.89 0.84 -3.74
C ARG A 34 -0.75 1.91 -2.68
N LEU A 35 0.25 1.77 -1.83
CA LEU A 35 0.69 2.81 -0.91
C LEU A 35 1.67 3.74 -1.62
N HIS A 36 1.51 5.04 -1.43
CA HIS A 36 2.36 6.08 -2.01
C HIS A 36 3.00 6.91 -0.90
N TRP A 37 4.31 7.12 -1.04
CA TRP A 37 5.10 7.96 -0.17
C TRP A 37 5.37 9.31 -0.85
N TRP A 38 4.95 10.38 -0.19
CA TRP A 38 5.15 11.75 -0.68
C TRP A 38 6.08 12.50 0.26
N VAL A 39 7.19 13.04 -0.25
CA VAL A 39 7.99 13.98 0.53
C VAL A 39 7.21 15.25 0.72
N PHE A 40 7.10 15.68 1.97
CA PHE A 40 6.45 16.93 2.34
C PHE A 40 7.50 17.99 2.65
N VAL A 41 7.44 19.09 1.90
CA VAL A 41 8.17 20.32 2.20
C VAL A 41 7.13 21.44 2.30
N PRO A 42 7.10 22.20 3.42
CA PRO A 42 6.12 23.28 3.59
C PRO A 42 6.10 24.23 2.39
N TYR A 43 4.90 24.58 1.93
CA TYR A 43 4.65 25.47 0.78
C TYR A 43 5.16 24.99 -0.58
N ALA A 44 5.75 23.80 -0.66
CA ALA A 44 6.14 23.18 -1.91
C ALA A 44 5.11 22.13 -2.35
N PRO A 45 5.01 21.85 -3.67
CA PRO A 45 4.22 20.72 -4.16
C PRO A 45 4.72 19.39 -3.59
N LEU A 46 3.79 18.48 -3.29
CA LEU A 46 4.11 17.12 -2.88
C LEU A 46 4.83 16.37 -4.00
N ARG A 47 5.91 15.68 -3.66
CA ARG A 47 6.67 14.85 -4.60
C ARG A 47 6.61 13.40 -4.19
N LYS A 48 6.09 12.54 -5.06
CA LYS A 48 6.10 11.08 -4.86
C LYS A 48 7.54 10.57 -4.92
N VAL A 49 7.93 9.74 -3.96
CA VAL A 49 9.29 9.16 -3.89
C VAL A 49 9.32 7.65 -3.80
N ALA A 50 8.21 7.02 -3.44
CA ALA A 50 8.09 5.57 -3.51
C ALA A 50 6.63 5.14 -3.69
N GLU A 51 6.47 3.95 -4.26
CA GLU A 51 5.22 3.23 -4.35
C GLU A 51 5.44 1.80 -3.83
N VAL A 52 4.47 1.28 -3.09
CA VAL A 52 4.51 -0.09 -2.58
C VAL A 52 3.17 -0.75 -2.89
N MET A 53 3.21 -1.89 -3.57
CA MET A 53 2.04 -2.75 -3.73
C MET A 53 1.66 -3.35 -2.37
N LEU A 54 0.43 -3.14 -1.94
CA LEU A 54 -0.08 -3.66 -0.69
C LEU A 54 -0.68 -5.05 -0.89
N PHE A 55 -0.52 -5.90 0.12
CA PHE A 55 -1.12 -7.23 0.23
C PHE A 55 -0.60 -8.27 -0.80
N GLY A 56 0.51 -7.95 -1.47
CA GLY A 56 1.22 -8.86 -2.39
C GLY A 56 0.57 -8.95 -3.77
N ASP A 57 1.18 -9.77 -4.63
CA ASP A 57 0.69 -10.13 -5.97
C ASP A 57 -0.21 -11.38 -5.94
N GLN A 58 -0.75 -11.69 -4.76
CA GLN A 58 -1.95 -12.52 -4.75
C GLN A 58 -3.03 -11.64 -5.34
N ASP A 59 -3.22 -11.75 -6.67
CA ASP A 59 -4.44 -11.35 -7.33
C ASP A 59 -5.55 -11.73 -6.35
N LEU A 60 -6.22 -10.73 -5.79
CA LEU A 60 -7.28 -10.93 -4.83
C LEU A 60 -8.44 -11.53 -5.63
N GLN A 61 -8.31 -12.83 -5.88
CA GLN A 61 -8.98 -13.61 -6.90
C GLN A 61 -10.37 -13.97 -6.41
N GLU A 62 -11.13 -12.97 -6.01
CA GLU A 62 -12.51 -13.14 -5.58
C GLU A 62 -13.26 -11.82 -5.77
N SER A 63 -14.37 -11.92 -6.47
CA SER A 63 -15.25 -10.86 -6.97
C SER A 63 -16.03 -10.10 -5.89
N ILE A 64 -15.48 -9.96 -4.67
CA ILE A 64 -16.22 -9.50 -3.47
C ILE A 64 -15.45 -8.45 -2.62
N TYR A 65 -14.29 -7.92 -3.07
CA TYR A 65 -13.46 -7.02 -2.24
C TYR A 65 -13.42 -5.56 -2.66
N ASP A 66 -14.57 -5.02 -3.09
CA ASP A 66 -14.64 -3.61 -3.50
C ASP A 66 -14.30 -2.63 -2.37
N ASN A 67 -14.37 -3.04 -1.10
CA ASN A 67 -14.13 -2.14 0.03
C ASN A 67 -13.30 -2.79 1.15
N ILE A 68 -11.98 -2.61 1.10
CA ILE A 68 -11.08 -2.94 2.22
C ILE A 68 -10.88 -1.69 3.09
N PHE A 69 -11.11 -1.83 4.40
CA PHE A 69 -10.68 -0.83 5.37
C PHE A 69 -9.17 -0.88 5.54
N ILE A 70 -8.49 0.25 5.31
CA ILE A 70 -7.03 0.35 5.41
C ILE A 70 -6.65 1.25 6.59
N SER A 71 -5.72 0.76 7.41
CA SER A 71 -5.08 1.52 8.49
C SER A 71 -3.57 1.39 8.41
N VAL A 72 -2.86 2.47 8.73
CA VAL A 72 -1.38 2.50 8.77
C VAL A 72 -0.91 2.75 10.19
N CYS A 73 0.03 1.93 10.65
CA CYS A 73 0.60 1.98 11.97
C CYS A 73 2.12 2.19 11.88
N GLN A 74 2.64 3.00 12.81
CA GLN A 74 4.08 3.23 12.97
C GLN A 74 4.53 2.71 14.33
N TRP A 75 5.68 2.05 14.37
CA TRP A 75 6.23 1.56 15.63
C TRP A 75 6.66 2.74 16.53
N PRO A 76 6.52 2.63 17.86
CA PRO A 76 6.89 3.73 18.76
C PRO A 76 8.38 4.12 18.70
N ARG A 77 9.26 3.13 18.52
CA ARG A 77 10.73 3.25 18.60
C ARG A 77 11.47 2.86 17.32
N ASP A 78 10.76 2.45 16.29
CA ASP A 78 11.35 2.04 15.02
C ASP A 78 10.68 2.79 13.87
N LEU A 79 11.47 3.66 13.23
CA LEU A 79 11.04 4.49 12.12
C LEU A 79 11.48 3.92 10.76
N SER A 80 12.14 2.76 10.74
CA SER A 80 12.64 2.15 9.49
C SER A 80 11.56 1.43 8.70
N LYS A 81 10.40 1.16 9.31
CA LYS A 81 9.29 0.42 8.72
C LYS A 81 7.94 0.88 9.24
N ILE A 82 6.90 0.56 8.47
CA ILE A 82 5.49 0.75 8.84
C ILE A 82 4.71 -0.53 8.61
N LEU A 83 3.57 -0.64 9.32
CA LEU A 83 2.61 -1.72 9.13
C LEU A 83 1.36 -1.16 8.47
N VAL A 84 0.90 -1.81 7.41
CA VAL A 84 -0.36 -1.53 6.74
C VAL A 84 -1.29 -2.70 7.00
N TYR A 85 -2.42 -2.41 7.64
CA TYR A 85 -3.49 -3.34 7.95
C TYR A 85 -4.63 -3.13 6.96
N GLY A 86 -5.11 -4.21 6.35
CA GLY A 86 -6.30 -4.26 5.52
C GLY A 86 -7.34 -5.21 6.11
N CYS A 87 -8.62 -4.85 6.09
CA CYS A 87 -9.72 -5.72 6.52
C CYS A 87 -10.90 -5.63 5.55
N SER A 88 -11.42 -6.77 5.10
CA SER A 88 -12.61 -6.82 4.25
C SER A 88 -13.83 -6.32 5.03
N LEU A 89 -14.52 -5.31 4.51
CA LEU A 89 -15.83 -4.92 5.01
C LEU A 89 -16.85 -5.92 4.45
N VAL A 90 -17.37 -6.81 5.30
CA VAL A 90 -18.37 -7.81 4.91
C VAL A 90 -19.71 -7.09 4.70
N GLU A 91 -20.17 -7.00 3.45
CA GLU A 91 -21.60 -6.84 3.17
C GLU A 91 -22.14 -8.24 2.83
N GLY A 92 -22.64 -8.93 3.86
CA GLY A 92 -23.20 -10.27 3.69
C GLY A 92 -24.51 -10.20 2.92
N SER A 93 -24.49 -10.60 1.64
CA SER A 93 -25.72 -10.79 0.85
C SER A 93 -26.33 -12.18 1.03
N ASP A 94 -25.58 -13.18 1.51
CA ASP A 94 -26.10 -14.53 1.69
C ASP A 94 -26.01 -14.98 3.14
N GLY A 95 -27.17 -15.26 3.73
CA GLY A 95 -27.40 -15.71 5.12
C GLY A 95 -26.84 -17.09 5.46
N SER A 96 -25.68 -17.47 4.92
CA SER A 96 -24.97 -18.72 5.19
C SER A 96 -23.72 -18.48 6.04
N MET A 97 -23.57 -19.33 7.06
CA MET A 97 -22.61 -19.27 8.16
C MET A 97 -21.13 -19.44 7.74
N SER A 98 -20.45 -18.35 7.42
CA SER A 98 -19.08 -18.10 7.93
C SER A 98 -18.73 -16.60 7.86
N GLN A 99 -18.87 -15.90 8.98
CA GLN A 99 -18.54 -14.46 9.09
C GLN A 99 -17.03 -14.22 9.26
N THR A 100 -16.19 -14.97 8.56
CA THR A 100 -14.74 -14.81 8.65
C THR A 100 -14.32 -13.59 7.84
N ARG A 101 -13.97 -12.50 8.52
CA ARG A 101 -13.33 -11.34 7.88
C ARG A 101 -11.93 -11.70 7.42
N ARG A 102 -11.61 -11.36 6.18
CA ARG A 102 -10.26 -11.51 5.65
C ARG A 102 -9.43 -10.29 6.10
N VAL A 103 -8.23 -10.59 6.57
CA VAL A 103 -7.30 -9.61 7.12
C VAL A 103 -5.99 -9.74 6.38
N TYR A 104 -5.44 -8.59 6.00
CA TYR A 104 -4.22 -8.48 5.23
C TYR A 104 -3.22 -7.62 5.98
N LEU A 105 -1.95 -8.00 5.90
CA LEU A 105 -0.86 -7.27 6.53
C LEU A 105 0.25 -7.07 5.51
N THR A 106 0.78 -5.86 5.47
CA THR A 106 2.00 -5.54 4.74
C THR A 106 2.91 -4.77 5.66
N ILE A 107 4.14 -5.26 5.84
CA ILE A 107 5.19 -4.51 6.52
C ILE A 107 6.15 -4.05 5.43
N THR A 108 6.36 -2.74 5.36
CA THR A 108 7.22 -2.15 4.32
C THR A 108 8.21 -1.17 4.92
N ALA A 109 9.38 -1.05 4.28
CA ALA A 109 10.43 -0.14 4.70
C ALA A 109 10.04 1.32 4.39
N VAL A 110 10.53 2.25 5.22
CA VAL A 110 10.46 3.68 4.94
C VAL A 110 11.52 4.02 3.89
N PRO A 111 11.18 4.75 2.80
CA PRO A 111 12.15 5.15 1.79
C PRO A 111 13.28 5.99 2.39
N SER A 112 14.51 5.71 1.96
CA SER A 112 15.65 6.56 2.30
C SER A 112 15.59 7.87 1.52
N LEU A 113 15.69 9.01 2.22
CA LEU A 113 15.90 10.32 1.59
C LEU A 113 17.38 10.66 1.44
N ASP A 114 18.22 9.97 2.20
CA ASP A 114 19.66 10.07 2.10
C ASP A 114 20.10 9.14 0.97
N ASN A 115 20.94 9.63 0.06
CA ASN A 115 21.50 8.90 -1.08
C ASN A 115 22.23 7.61 -0.65
N CYS A 116 21.46 6.59 -0.30
CA CYS A 116 21.95 5.33 0.22
C CYS A 116 22.69 4.61 -0.89
N SER A 117 23.98 4.37 -0.69
CA SER A 117 24.84 3.74 -1.70
C SER A 117 24.30 2.38 -2.16
N ALA A 118 23.78 1.58 -1.23
CA ALA A 118 23.15 0.30 -1.56
C ALA A 118 21.87 0.47 -2.40
N CYS A 119 21.03 1.47 -2.08
CA CYS A 119 19.84 1.76 -2.88
C CYS A 119 20.20 2.26 -4.29
N CYS A 120 21.22 3.10 -4.41
CA CYS A 120 21.72 3.57 -5.71
C CYS A 120 22.22 2.40 -6.56
N GLN A 121 22.98 1.47 -5.98
CA GLN A 121 23.47 0.27 -6.67
C GLN A 121 22.32 -0.61 -7.19
N VAL A 122 21.30 -0.82 -6.36
CA VAL A 122 20.11 -1.59 -6.75
C VAL A 122 19.32 -0.88 -7.84
N ALA A 123 19.15 0.45 -7.74
CA ALA A 123 18.46 1.22 -8.77
C ALA A 123 19.19 1.14 -10.12
N THR A 124 20.52 1.30 -10.13
CA THR A 124 21.32 1.19 -11.36
C THR A 124 21.23 -0.18 -12.00
N SER A 125 21.13 -1.28 -11.22
CA SER A 125 21.02 -2.62 -11.80
C SER A 125 19.73 -2.87 -12.58
N TYR A 126 18.67 -2.08 -12.34
CA TYR A 126 17.41 -2.18 -13.11
C TYR A 126 17.40 -1.30 -14.36
N GLU A 127 18.32 -0.34 -14.50
CA GLU A 127 18.42 0.51 -15.69
C GLU A 127 19.24 -0.14 -16.81
N ASP A 128 20.04 -1.17 -16.47
CA ASP A 128 20.90 -1.92 -17.39
C ASP A 128 20.20 -3.15 -18.03
N GLU A 129 18.91 -3.38 -17.74
CA GLU A 129 18.03 -4.40 -18.37
C GLU A 129 16.99 -3.76 -19.31
#